data_AF-A0A1F7RNP3-F1
#
_entry.id   AF-A0A1F7RNP3-F1
#
_cell.length_a   1.000
_cell.length_b   1.000
_cell.length_c   1.000
_cell.angle_alpha   90.00
_cell.angle_beta   90.00
_cell.angle_gamma   90.00
#
_symmetry.space_group_name_H-M   'P 1'
#
loop_
_entity.id
_entity.type
_entity.pdbx_description
1 polymer ?
#
loop_
_entity_poly.entity_id
_entity_poly.type
_entity_poly.pdbx_seq_one_letter_code
_entity_poly.pdbx_strand_id
1 'polypeptide(L)'
;MDAGSHGVIVPMVNSKNDAINAVNAVKYPPTGKRGVGLARAQGYGVTFDKYKEWVDRDSIVIVQIEHIKAVENLEDILSVKGVDGFIVGPYDLSGSLGVPGEFDNPKVIEAMEEIRRVSARSKVSAGYHVVPPKTDLVEQRIIDGYTFIAYSVDFLFLGEMCRQGLRDIRNLIQNKDSEK
;
A
#
# COMPACT_ATOMS: atom_id res chain seq x y z
N MET A 1 0.55 14.96 -8.60
CA MET A 1 1.78 14.55 -9.33
C MET A 1 2.65 15.71 -9.79
N ASP A 2 2.12 16.90 -10.15
CA ASP A 2 2.94 18.02 -10.63
C ASP A 2 3.98 18.55 -9.63
N ALA A 3 3.75 18.26 -8.34
CA ALA A 3 4.73 18.36 -7.27
C ALA A 3 5.88 17.32 -7.35
N GLY A 4 5.98 16.50 -8.40
CA GLY A 4 7.07 15.55 -8.59
C GLY A 4 6.91 14.20 -7.87
N SER A 5 5.68 13.79 -7.53
CA SER A 5 5.46 12.39 -7.12
C SER A 5 5.55 11.48 -8.35
N HIS A 6 6.21 10.33 -8.20
CA HIS A 6 6.36 9.38 -9.31
C HIS A 6 5.11 8.50 -9.53
N GLY A 7 4.18 8.50 -8.58
CA GLY A 7 2.99 7.68 -8.66
C GLY A 7 2.00 8.02 -7.56
N VAL A 8 1.00 7.16 -7.45
CA VAL A 8 -0.06 7.23 -6.45
C VAL A 8 -0.39 5.85 -5.92
N ILE A 9 -0.79 5.80 -4.64
CA ILE A 9 -1.54 4.68 -4.06
C ILE A 9 -2.98 5.19 -3.92
N VAL A 10 -3.94 4.53 -4.56
CA VAL A 10 -5.34 4.98 -4.60
C VAL A 10 -6.18 4.13 -3.64
N PRO A 11 -6.76 4.73 -2.58
CA PRO A 11 -7.60 4.02 -1.63
C PRO A 11 -8.96 3.66 -2.23
N MET A 12 -9.66 2.73 -1.58
CA MET A 12 -11.06 2.38 -1.83
C MET A 12 -11.40 2.00 -3.28
N VAL A 13 -10.45 1.39 -3.99
CA VAL A 13 -10.67 0.86 -5.34
C VAL A 13 -11.46 -0.45 -5.24
N ASN A 14 -12.76 -0.39 -5.51
CA ASN A 14 -13.68 -1.51 -5.29
C ASN A 14 -14.17 -2.16 -6.59
N SER A 15 -13.87 -1.55 -7.74
CA SER A 15 -14.31 -2.01 -9.04
C SER A 15 -13.28 -1.75 -10.12
N LYS A 16 -13.43 -2.43 -11.26
CA LYS A 16 -12.66 -2.17 -12.48
C LYS A 16 -12.72 -0.71 -12.91
N ASN A 17 -13.88 -0.08 -12.78
CA ASN A 17 -14.07 1.32 -13.18
C ASN A 17 -13.27 2.26 -12.26
N ASP A 18 -13.20 1.97 -10.96
CA ASP A 18 -12.37 2.74 -10.03
C ASP A 18 -10.89 2.65 -10.41
N ALA A 19 -10.41 1.45 -10.77
CA ALA A 19 -9.05 1.25 -11.26
C ALA A 19 -8.78 1.98 -12.58
N ILE A 20 -9.71 1.96 -13.53
CA ILE A 20 -9.62 2.75 -14.77
C ILE A 20 -9.54 4.25 -14.46
N ASN A 21 -10.34 4.73 -13.50
CA ASN A 21 -10.30 6.14 -13.10
C ASN A 21 -8.97 6.52 -12.44
N ALA A 22 -8.39 5.64 -11.63
CA ALA A 22 -7.05 5.83 -11.06
C ALA A 22 -5.99 5.99 -12.15
N VAL A 23 -5.98 5.10 -13.15
CA VAL A 23 -5.04 5.19 -14.29
C VAL A 23 -5.27 6.47 -15.10
N ASN A 24 -6.54 6.79 -15.39
CA ASN A 24 -6.90 8.00 -16.12
C ASN A 24 -6.41 9.29 -15.46
N ALA A 25 -6.41 9.34 -14.12
CA ALA A 25 -5.93 10.52 -13.38
C ALA A 25 -4.40 10.72 -13.44
N VAL A 26 -3.65 9.66 -13.78
CA VAL A 26 -2.18 9.65 -13.78
C VAL A 26 -1.60 9.81 -15.18
N LYS A 27 -2.18 9.11 -16.17
CA LYS A 27 -1.67 9.06 -17.54
C LYS A 27 -2.19 10.24 -18.38
N TYR A 28 -1.33 10.81 -19.22
CA TYR A 28 -1.73 11.82 -20.20
C TYR A 28 -2.53 11.20 -21.36
N PRO A 29 -3.29 11.99 -22.14
CA PRO A 29 -3.85 11.54 -23.40
C PRO A 29 -2.77 11.02 -24.37
N PRO A 30 -3.06 9.98 -25.18
CA PRO A 30 -4.35 9.30 -25.33
C PRO A 30 -4.60 8.18 -24.31
N THR A 31 -3.60 7.78 -23.50
CA THR A 31 -3.70 6.66 -22.56
C THR A 31 -4.65 6.96 -21.38
N GLY A 32 -4.65 8.21 -20.91
CA GLY A 32 -5.51 8.66 -19.81
C GLY A 32 -6.08 10.06 -20.03
N LYS A 33 -6.43 10.72 -18.92
CA LYS A 33 -7.14 12.01 -18.89
C LYS A 33 -6.46 13.06 -18.02
N ARG A 34 -5.21 12.83 -17.59
CA ARG A 34 -4.46 13.78 -16.78
C ARG A 34 -4.30 15.11 -17.54
N GLY A 35 -4.58 16.22 -16.86
CA GLY A 35 -4.30 17.56 -17.37
C GLY A 35 -2.80 17.87 -17.37
N VAL A 36 -2.34 18.66 -18.35
CA VAL A 36 -0.93 19.05 -18.47
C VAL A 36 -0.68 20.36 -17.70
N GLY A 37 0.14 20.30 -16.66
CA GLY A 37 0.75 21.46 -16.01
C GLY A 37 2.25 21.53 -16.31
N LEU A 38 2.85 22.73 -16.20
CA LEU A 38 4.30 22.95 -16.35
C LEU A 38 4.91 23.37 -15.01
N ALA A 39 4.98 22.43 -14.07
CA ALA A 39 5.49 22.66 -12.71
C ALA A 39 6.79 21.90 -12.46
N ARG A 40 7.06 21.58 -11.20
CA ARG A 40 8.30 20.92 -10.75
C ARG A 40 8.57 19.60 -11.49
N ALA A 41 7.55 18.76 -11.66
CA ALA A 41 7.72 17.46 -12.31
C ALA A 41 8.20 17.58 -13.77
N GLN A 42 7.77 18.63 -14.47
CA GLN A 42 8.10 18.93 -15.86
C GLN A 42 9.36 19.80 -16.02
N GLY A 43 10.12 20.02 -14.94
CA GLY A 43 11.26 20.93 -14.95
C GLY A 43 10.86 22.36 -15.32
N TYR A 44 9.68 22.81 -14.88
CA TYR A 44 9.07 24.09 -15.24
C TYR A 44 8.95 24.29 -16.76
N GLY A 45 8.73 23.19 -17.50
CA GLY A 45 8.57 23.15 -18.95
C GLY A 45 9.84 22.77 -19.72
N VAL A 46 11.02 22.91 -19.12
CA VAL A 46 12.31 22.64 -19.80
C VAL A 46 12.46 21.16 -20.18
N THR A 47 11.91 20.25 -19.37
CA THR A 47 12.02 18.80 -19.59
C THR A 47 10.69 18.15 -19.95
N PHE A 48 9.72 18.94 -20.43
CA PHE A 48 8.35 18.48 -20.66
C PHE A 48 8.27 17.23 -21.54
N ASP A 49 8.95 17.18 -22.68
CA ASP A 49 8.88 16.02 -23.58
C ASP A 49 9.43 14.74 -22.93
N LYS A 50 10.56 14.84 -22.22
CA LYS A 50 11.12 13.71 -21.45
C LYS A 50 10.16 13.26 -20.36
N TYR A 51 9.56 14.22 -19.64
CA TYR A 51 8.61 13.91 -18.58
C TYR A 51 7.32 13.29 -19.12
N LYS A 52 6.83 13.73 -20.29
CA LYS A 52 5.66 13.16 -20.96
C LYS A 52 5.87 11.68 -21.31
N GLU A 53 7.04 11.33 -21.86
CA GLU A 53 7.38 9.93 -22.11
C GLU A 53 7.51 9.12 -20.81
N TRP A 54 8.14 9.71 -19.79
CA TRP A 54 8.29 9.09 -18.48
C TRP A 54 6.93 8.83 -17.81
N VAL A 55 5.96 9.74 -17.93
CA VAL A 55 4.60 9.50 -17.42
C VAL A 55 3.95 8.29 -18.08
N ASP A 56 4.10 8.13 -19.39
CA ASP A 56 3.49 6.99 -20.08
C ASP A 56 4.15 5.65 -19.67
N ARG A 57 5.49 5.61 -19.61
CA ARG A 57 6.26 4.38 -19.37
C ARG A 57 6.46 4.03 -17.90
N ASP A 58 6.72 5.01 -17.05
CA ASP A 58 7.38 4.82 -15.75
C ASP A 58 6.55 5.34 -14.56
N SER A 59 5.48 6.12 -14.78
CA SER A 59 4.62 6.54 -13.67
C SER A 59 3.88 5.35 -13.06
N ILE A 60 3.79 5.34 -11.72
CA ILE A 60 3.26 4.19 -10.96
C ILE A 60 1.82 4.43 -10.49
N VAL A 61 0.95 3.45 -10.70
CA VAL A 61 -0.40 3.39 -10.13
C VAL A 61 -0.54 2.12 -9.31
N ILE A 62 -0.68 2.29 -7.99
CA ILE A 62 -0.97 1.21 -7.06
C ILE A 62 -2.41 1.39 -6.57
N VAL A 63 -3.19 0.31 -6.59
CA VAL A 63 -4.56 0.30 -6.05
C VAL A 63 -4.58 -0.34 -4.68
N GLN A 64 -5.32 0.23 -3.73
CA GLN A 64 -5.42 -0.33 -2.40
C GLN A 64 -6.57 -1.33 -2.34
N ILE A 65 -6.27 -2.56 -1.94
CA ILE A 65 -7.23 -3.64 -1.74
C ILE A 65 -7.52 -3.71 -0.24
N GLU A 66 -8.58 -3.05 0.17
CA GLU A 66 -8.88 -2.79 1.57
C GLU A 66 -10.37 -2.90 1.92
N HIS A 67 -11.14 -3.52 1.05
CA HIS A 67 -12.56 -3.71 1.25
C HIS A 67 -13.01 -5.01 0.58
N ILE A 68 -14.00 -5.71 1.14
CA ILE A 68 -14.46 -7.01 0.62
C ILE A 68 -14.85 -6.97 -0.87
N LYS A 69 -15.55 -5.92 -1.30
CA LYS A 69 -15.84 -5.66 -2.73
C LYS A 69 -14.59 -5.60 -3.62
N ALA A 70 -13.48 -5.08 -3.13
CA ALA A 70 -12.21 -5.07 -3.89
C ALA A 70 -11.66 -6.49 -4.05
N VAL A 71 -11.82 -7.34 -3.04
CA VAL A 71 -11.45 -8.76 -3.09
C VAL A 71 -12.35 -9.52 -4.08
N GLU A 72 -13.66 -9.30 -4.02
CA GLU A 72 -14.64 -9.91 -4.94
C GLU A 72 -14.38 -9.54 -6.42
N ASN A 73 -13.90 -8.31 -6.67
CA ASN A 73 -13.60 -7.80 -8.01
C ASN A 73 -12.11 -7.82 -8.37
N LEU A 74 -11.28 -8.54 -7.61
CA LEU A 74 -9.83 -8.40 -7.66
C LEU A 74 -9.24 -8.71 -9.04
N GLU A 75 -9.66 -9.82 -9.67
CA GLU A 75 -9.18 -10.19 -11.01
C GLU A 75 -9.48 -9.08 -12.03
N ASP A 76 -10.65 -8.47 -11.95
CA ASP A 76 -11.07 -7.40 -12.84
C ASP A 76 -10.29 -6.09 -12.60
N ILE A 77 -10.07 -5.73 -11.34
CA ILE A 77 -9.26 -4.58 -10.93
C ILE A 77 -7.82 -4.73 -11.44
N LEU A 78 -7.19 -5.88 -11.19
CA LEU A 78 -5.80 -6.13 -11.58
C LEU A 78 -5.63 -6.37 -13.09
N SER A 79 -6.71 -6.63 -13.82
CA SER A 79 -6.67 -6.74 -15.29
C SER A 79 -6.54 -5.37 -16.01
N VAL A 80 -6.74 -4.26 -15.30
CA VAL A 80 -6.72 -2.92 -15.89
C VAL A 80 -5.29 -2.56 -16.31
N LYS A 81 -5.08 -2.32 -17.61
CA LYS A 81 -3.80 -1.84 -18.14
C LYS A 81 -3.42 -0.52 -17.47
N GLY A 82 -2.21 -0.46 -16.92
CA GLY A 82 -1.69 0.70 -16.21
C GLY A 82 -1.86 0.64 -14.70
N VAL A 83 -2.48 -0.40 -14.14
CA VAL A 83 -2.32 -0.77 -12.72
C VAL A 83 -1.00 -1.53 -12.60
N ASP A 84 -0.04 -0.96 -11.89
CA ASP A 84 1.32 -1.51 -11.76
C ASP A 84 1.44 -2.44 -10.55
N GLY A 85 0.57 -2.26 -9.55
CA GLY A 85 0.54 -3.08 -8.35
C GLY A 85 -0.71 -2.84 -7.51
N PHE A 86 -0.80 -3.61 -6.43
CA PHE A 86 -1.80 -3.40 -5.40
C PHE A 86 -1.17 -3.48 -4.01
N ILE A 87 -1.72 -2.75 -3.04
CA ILE A 87 -1.34 -2.87 -1.63
C ILE A 87 -2.55 -3.28 -0.79
N VAL A 88 -2.37 -4.25 0.10
CA VAL A 88 -3.41 -4.62 1.07
C VAL A 88 -3.40 -3.62 2.23
N GLY A 89 -4.57 -3.04 2.50
CA GLY A 89 -4.87 -2.26 3.71
C GLY A 89 -5.59 -3.15 4.73
N PRO A 90 -4.90 -3.82 5.66
CA PRO A 90 -5.51 -4.90 6.44
C PRO A 90 -6.54 -4.41 7.46
N TYR A 91 -6.34 -3.22 8.03
CA TYR A 91 -7.28 -2.65 9.01
C TYR A 91 -8.62 -2.33 8.35
N ASP A 92 -8.62 -1.61 7.23
CA ASP A 92 -9.84 -1.29 6.50
C ASP A 92 -10.49 -2.55 5.91
N LEU A 93 -9.70 -3.53 5.43
CA LEU A 93 -10.24 -4.81 4.96
C LEU A 93 -11.01 -5.53 6.08
N SER A 94 -10.39 -5.66 7.25
CA SER A 94 -11.04 -6.26 8.42
C SER A 94 -12.28 -5.47 8.88
N GLY A 95 -12.24 -4.15 8.78
CA GLY A 95 -13.39 -3.27 9.03
C GLY A 95 -14.54 -3.51 8.06
N SER A 96 -14.25 -3.65 6.76
CA SER A 96 -15.26 -3.94 5.73
C SER A 96 -15.95 -5.31 5.92
N LEU A 97 -15.29 -6.24 6.60
CA LEU A 97 -15.79 -7.57 6.95
C LEU A 97 -16.56 -7.59 8.29
N GLY A 98 -16.62 -6.43 8.97
CA GLY A 98 -17.30 -6.25 10.24
C GLY A 98 -16.49 -6.70 11.46
N VAL A 99 -15.17 -6.89 11.32
CA VAL A 99 -14.27 -7.45 12.35
C VAL A 99 -12.98 -6.62 12.46
N PRO A 100 -13.08 -5.31 12.76
CA PRO A 100 -11.97 -4.37 12.66
C PRO A 100 -10.80 -4.75 13.57
N GLY A 101 -9.63 -4.98 12.99
CA GLY A 101 -8.40 -5.35 13.68
C GLY A 101 -8.28 -6.83 14.06
N GLU A 102 -9.31 -7.65 13.81
CA GLU A 102 -9.29 -9.08 14.09
C GLU A 102 -8.66 -9.87 12.93
N PHE A 103 -7.35 -9.78 12.78
CA PHE A 103 -6.64 -10.38 11.62
C PHE A 103 -6.70 -11.92 11.57
N ASP A 104 -6.89 -12.57 12.72
CA ASP A 104 -7.04 -14.02 12.83
C ASP A 104 -8.50 -14.49 12.62
N ASN A 105 -9.43 -13.56 12.35
CA ASN A 105 -10.82 -13.90 12.09
C ASN A 105 -10.93 -14.70 10.78
N PRO A 106 -11.70 -15.81 10.73
CA PRO A 106 -11.84 -16.64 9.54
C PRO A 106 -12.20 -15.85 8.27
N LYS A 107 -13.02 -14.80 8.39
CA LYS A 107 -13.40 -13.95 7.25
C LYS A 107 -12.21 -13.20 6.65
N VAL A 108 -11.29 -12.73 7.50
CA VAL A 108 -10.09 -12.01 7.06
C VAL A 108 -9.11 -12.99 6.44
N ILE A 109 -8.95 -14.17 7.04
CA ILE A 109 -8.10 -15.23 6.50
C ILE A 109 -8.57 -15.64 5.11
N GLU A 110 -9.86 -15.91 4.93
CA GLU A 110 -10.46 -16.27 3.63
C GLU A 110 -10.25 -15.17 2.57
N ALA A 111 -10.48 -13.90 2.94
CA ALA A 111 -10.23 -12.78 2.04
C ALA A 111 -8.75 -12.67 1.64
N MET A 112 -7.81 -12.89 2.59
CA MET A 112 -6.37 -12.88 2.32
C MET A 112 -5.94 -14.07 1.45
N GLU A 113 -6.55 -15.24 1.61
CA GLU A 113 -6.34 -16.39 0.75
C GLU A 113 -6.77 -16.13 -0.69
N GLU A 114 -7.93 -15.50 -0.88
CA GLU A 114 -8.41 -15.10 -2.18
C GLU A 114 -7.46 -14.08 -2.85
N ILE A 115 -7.02 -13.07 -2.10
CA ILE A 115 -6.01 -12.11 -2.57
C ILE A 115 -4.75 -12.84 -3.04
N ARG A 116 -4.23 -13.79 -2.25
CA ARG A 116 -3.04 -14.57 -2.59
C ARG A 116 -3.26 -15.40 -3.87
N ARG A 117 -4.40 -16.07 -3.98
CA ARG A 117 -4.76 -16.93 -5.12
C ARG A 117 -4.84 -16.14 -6.43
N VAL A 118 -5.42 -14.95 -6.40
CA VAL A 118 -5.49 -14.06 -7.57
C VAL A 118 -4.13 -13.43 -7.85
N SER A 119 -3.43 -12.94 -6.82
CA SER A 119 -2.11 -12.33 -6.93
C SER A 119 -1.09 -13.26 -7.59
N ALA A 120 -1.08 -14.55 -7.22
CA ALA A 120 -0.17 -15.55 -7.80
C ALA A 120 -0.32 -15.74 -9.31
N ARG A 121 -1.46 -15.36 -9.89
CA ARG A 121 -1.76 -15.44 -11.33
C ARG A 121 -1.67 -14.07 -12.02
N SER A 122 -1.52 -12.99 -11.25
CA SER A 122 -1.38 -11.64 -11.76
C SER A 122 0.09 -11.32 -12.10
N LYS A 123 0.28 -10.33 -12.97
CA LYS A 123 1.61 -9.80 -13.33
C LYS A 123 1.96 -8.50 -12.60
N VAL A 124 1.03 -7.97 -11.81
CA VAL A 124 1.20 -6.72 -11.07
C VAL A 124 1.92 -6.98 -9.75
N SER A 125 2.64 -6.00 -9.23
CA SER A 125 3.35 -6.14 -7.95
C SER A 125 2.36 -6.24 -6.78
N ALA A 126 2.61 -7.17 -5.87
CA ALA A 126 1.80 -7.35 -4.67
C ALA A 126 2.46 -6.66 -3.48
N GLY A 127 1.70 -5.87 -2.73
CA GLY A 127 2.19 -5.21 -1.53
C GLY A 127 1.27 -5.36 -0.35
N TYR A 128 1.84 -5.08 0.81
CA TYR A 128 1.16 -5.23 2.09
C TYR A 128 1.61 -4.14 3.07
N HIS A 129 0.67 -3.55 3.82
CA HIS A 129 1.01 -2.67 4.92
C HIS A 129 1.13 -3.46 6.23
N VAL A 130 2.36 -3.68 6.69
CA VAL A 130 2.64 -4.23 8.01
C VAL A 130 2.67 -3.08 9.00
N VAL A 131 1.53 -2.79 9.65
CA VAL A 131 1.41 -1.62 10.54
C VAL A 131 2.21 -1.78 11.84
N PRO A 132 2.17 -2.92 12.57
CA PRO A 132 3.01 -3.07 13.75
C PRO A 132 4.50 -3.09 13.35
N PRO A 133 5.38 -2.39 14.08
CA PRO A 133 6.82 -2.37 13.78
C PRO A 133 7.49 -3.67 14.24
N LYS A 134 7.10 -4.80 13.66
CA LYS A 134 7.62 -6.13 13.97
C LYS A 134 8.11 -6.83 12.70
N THR A 135 9.34 -7.34 12.74
CA THR A 135 10.03 -7.92 11.59
C THR A 135 9.59 -9.33 11.24
N ASP A 136 9.11 -10.10 12.22
CA ASP A 136 8.49 -11.42 12.02
C ASP A 136 7.26 -11.35 11.09
N LEU A 137 6.44 -10.30 11.26
CA LEU A 137 5.30 -10.06 10.37
C LEU A 137 5.75 -9.72 8.94
N VAL A 138 6.84 -8.96 8.78
CA VAL A 138 7.41 -8.64 7.46
C VAL A 138 7.95 -9.90 6.79
N GLU A 139 8.70 -10.72 7.53
CA GLU A 139 9.23 -12.00 7.04
C GLU A 139 8.10 -12.89 6.52
N GLN A 140 7.02 -13.02 7.28
CA GLN A 140 5.84 -13.78 6.83
C GLN A 140 5.25 -13.21 5.53
N ARG A 141 5.13 -11.88 5.39
CA ARG A 141 4.62 -11.28 4.14
C ARG A 141 5.55 -11.51 2.95
N ILE A 142 6.86 -11.53 3.15
CA ILE A 142 7.81 -11.88 2.07
C ILE A 142 7.59 -13.33 1.64
N ILE A 143 7.45 -14.26 2.60
CA ILE A 143 7.15 -15.67 2.32
C ILE A 143 5.81 -15.82 1.58
N ASP A 144 4.81 -15.01 1.95
CA ASP A 144 3.50 -14.99 1.30
C ASP A 144 3.52 -14.43 -0.15
N GLY A 145 4.67 -13.90 -0.60
CA GLY A 145 4.89 -13.44 -1.98
C GLY A 145 4.72 -11.93 -2.20
N TYR A 146 4.61 -11.12 -1.15
CA TYR A 146 4.54 -9.66 -1.27
C TYR A 146 5.93 -9.06 -1.58
N THR A 147 6.00 -8.21 -2.60
CA THR A 147 7.24 -7.65 -3.15
C THR A 147 7.50 -6.19 -2.78
N PHE A 148 6.48 -5.47 -2.30
CA PHE A 148 6.67 -4.15 -1.69
C PHE A 148 5.91 -4.04 -0.37
N ILE A 149 6.64 -3.70 0.69
CA ILE A 149 6.10 -3.71 2.05
C ILE A 149 6.17 -2.30 2.61
N ALA A 150 5.02 -1.73 2.94
CA ALA A 150 4.98 -0.56 3.80
C ALA A 150 5.21 -1.05 5.23
N TYR A 151 6.37 -0.75 5.79
CA TYR A 151 6.75 -1.17 7.14
C TYR A 151 6.45 -0.07 8.15
N SER A 152 5.45 -0.33 8.98
CA SER A 152 4.94 0.56 10.02
C SER A 152 4.43 1.91 9.50
N VAL A 153 4.27 2.83 10.43
CA VAL A 153 4.06 4.27 10.24
C VAL A 153 4.98 4.99 11.22
N ASP A 154 5.49 6.15 10.83
CA ASP A 154 6.51 6.90 11.56
C ASP A 154 6.16 7.09 13.04
N PHE A 155 4.96 7.53 13.36
CA PHE A 155 4.50 7.78 14.72
C PHE A 155 4.40 6.50 15.56
N LEU A 156 4.02 5.38 14.96
CA LEU A 156 3.89 4.11 15.68
C LEU A 156 5.27 3.50 15.91
N PHE A 157 6.15 3.57 14.90
CA PHE A 157 7.53 3.12 14.98
C PHE A 157 8.29 3.89 16.08
N LEU A 158 8.30 5.23 16.00
CA LEU A 158 8.93 6.08 17.01
C LEU A 158 8.31 5.89 18.39
N GLY A 159 6.97 5.80 18.45
CA GLY A 159 6.25 5.59 19.69
C GLY A 159 6.62 4.27 20.37
N GLU A 160 6.75 3.17 19.61
CA GLU A 160 7.08 1.87 20.17
C GLU A 160 8.51 1.81 20.67
N MET A 161 9.46 2.37 19.92
CA MET A 161 10.85 2.47 20.37
C MET A 161 10.97 3.27 21.66
N CYS A 162 10.31 4.43 21.75
CA CYS A 162 10.32 5.26 22.96
C CYS A 162 9.69 4.52 24.16
N ARG A 163 8.52 3.89 23.97
CA ARG A 163 7.86 3.12 25.03
C ARG A 163 8.71 1.94 25.50
N GLN A 164 9.35 1.23 24.57
CA GLN A 164 10.23 0.11 24.90
C GLN A 164 11.42 0.57 25.74
N GLY A 165 12.15 1.60 25.29
CA GLY A 165 13.28 2.13 26.05
C GLY A 165 12.89 2.59 27.46
N LEU A 166 11.73 3.25 27.61
CA LEU A 166 11.22 3.66 28.93
C LEU A 166 10.83 2.46 29.81
N ARG A 167 10.28 1.38 29.23
CA ARG A 167 10.01 0.13 29.97
C ARG A 167 11.31 -0.48 30.49
N ASP A 168 12.33 -0.56 29.64
CA ASP A 168 13.62 -1.15 30.00
C ASP A 168 14.31 -0.36 31.11
N ILE A 169 14.32 0.98 31.02
CA ILE A 169 14.87 1.85 32.08
C ILE A 169 14.12 1.66 33.41
N ARG A 170 12.78 1.57 33.39
CA ARG A 170 11.99 1.34 34.61
C ARG A 170 12.32 -0.01 35.26
N ASN A 171 12.48 -1.06 34.46
CA ASN A 171 12.84 -2.39 34.95
C ASN A 171 14.23 -2.37 35.60
N LEU A 172 15.21 -1.66 35.03
CA LEU A 172 16.54 -1.50 35.63
C LEU A 172 16.49 -0.81 37.00
N ILE A 173 15.64 0.21 37.15
CA ILE A 173 15.45 0.90 38.43
C ILE A 173 14.83 -0.05 39.46
N GLN A 174 13.75 -0.76 39.10
CA GLN A 174 13.06 -1.68 40.00
C GLN A 174 13.94 -2.83 40.47
N ASN A 175 14.74 -3.43 39.58
CA ASN A 175 15.65 -4.51 39.94
C ASN A 175 16.73 -4.04 40.94
N LYS A 176 17.24 -2.82 40.75
CA LYS A 176 18.23 -2.22 41.67
C LYS A 176 17.66 -1.98 43.07
N ASP A 177 16.38 -1.61 43.17
CA ASP A 177 15.71 -1.37 44.45
C ASP A 177 15.32 -2.70 45.15
N SER A 178 15.25 -3.80 44.41
CA SER A 178 14.94 -5.15 44.94
C SER A 178 16.16 -5.87 45.54
N GLU A 179 17.37 -5.42 45.19
CA GLU A 179 18.65 -5.98 45.67
C GLU A 179 19.16 -5.28 46.95
N LYS A 180 18.46 -4.27 47.46
CA LYS A 180 18.75 -3.55 48.70
C LYS A 180 17.82 -3.97 49.83
#